data_AF-A0A6M0BTD1-F1
#
_entry.id   AF-A0A6M0BTD1-F1
#
_cell.length_a   1.000
_cell.length_b   1.000
_cell.length_c   1.000
_cell.angle_alpha   90.00
_cell.angle_beta   90.00
_cell.angle_gamma   90.00
#
_symmetry.space_group_name_H-M   'P 1'
#
loop_
_entity.id
_entity.type
_entity.pdbx_description
1 polymer ?
#
loop_
_entity_poly.entity_id
_entity_poly.type
_entity_poly.pdbx_seq_one_letter_code
_entity_poly.pdbx_strand_id
1 'polypeptide(L)'
;QNIVPVLARHNIVGQARGRCFDDSVGIGHYALFDIHPTDNPNHLIFNSKDEMKCLPFTIALKAMVPFDTDNLILSAKSIGTTHLTNSVYRMHAVEWAIGEAGGHLAAFALNEGVDVRTIATNKRLIYKFQGLLTRNQIPLFWYNDIAHDDPDFEAIQILAVAGIVRTENYNHLYFLPEGTVNRAVVSVAVVNVMGFEMLNPEFPTFLDVPKEHFAYRAIETMAAKGIVSGVGNGYFAPNLQCTREQLAFIVGKSGDFDVFQLFGTSGTPLDAQPLKRRELSRILYMVLRSQYGID
;
A
#
# COMPACT_ATOMS: atom_id res chain seq x y z
N GLN A 1 -8.71 1.77 -19.84
CA GLN A 1 -9.47 3.03 -19.87
C GLN A 1 -9.47 3.65 -18.46
N ASN A 2 -9.19 4.96 -18.35
CA ASN A 2 -9.24 5.82 -17.16
C ASN A 2 -8.03 5.85 -16.18
N ILE A 3 -6.88 6.33 -16.66
CA ILE A 3 -5.74 6.77 -15.81
C ILE A 3 -5.83 8.28 -15.50
N VAL A 4 -6.58 9.05 -16.29
CA VAL A 4 -6.65 10.53 -16.19
C VAL A 4 -7.23 11.10 -14.89
N PRO A 5 -8.31 10.58 -14.28
CA PRO A 5 -8.91 11.33 -13.19
C PRO A 5 -8.02 11.35 -11.93
N VAL A 6 -7.23 10.32 -11.68
CA VAL A 6 -6.82 10.01 -10.29
C VAL A 6 -5.44 10.57 -9.90
N LEU A 7 -4.83 11.44 -10.70
CA LEU A 7 -3.52 12.02 -10.39
C LEU A 7 -3.57 13.51 -10.02
N ALA A 8 -4.70 14.19 -10.26
CA ALA A 8 -4.87 15.63 -10.07
C ALA A 8 -5.56 15.97 -8.74
N ARG A 9 -5.14 17.08 -8.12
CA ARG A 9 -5.75 17.58 -6.86
C ARG A 9 -7.25 17.84 -6.97
N HIS A 10 -7.73 18.30 -8.12
CA HIS A 10 -9.16 18.59 -8.32
C HIS A 10 -10.04 17.32 -8.27
N ASN A 11 -9.48 16.17 -8.63
CA ASN A 11 -10.21 14.90 -8.69
C ASN A 11 -10.03 14.04 -7.43
N ILE A 12 -9.01 14.32 -6.62
CA ILE A 12 -8.80 13.72 -5.30
C ILE A 12 -8.81 14.85 -4.28
N VAL A 13 -10.02 15.26 -3.90
CA VAL A 13 -10.19 16.27 -2.86
C VAL A 13 -9.67 15.70 -1.56
N GLY A 14 -8.68 16.38 -0.99
CA GLY A 14 -8.25 16.07 0.36
C GLY A 14 -7.22 14.96 0.52
N GLN A 15 -6.31 14.80 -0.44
CA GLN A 15 -5.16 13.92 -0.25
C GLN A 15 -3.88 14.59 -0.73
N ALA A 16 -2.77 14.30 -0.07
CA ALA A 16 -1.44 14.72 -0.49
C ALA A 16 -0.84 13.83 -1.60
N ARG A 17 -1.49 12.71 -1.91
CA ARG A 17 -1.04 11.71 -2.90
C ARG A 17 -2.10 11.49 -3.98
N GLY A 18 -1.65 11.21 -5.19
CA GLY A 18 -2.48 10.74 -6.29
C GLY A 18 -2.77 9.25 -6.19
N ARG A 19 -3.17 8.65 -7.31
CA ARG A 19 -3.49 7.22 -7.40
C ARG A 19 -2.35 6.35 -6.87
N CYS A 20 -2.74 5.43 -6.01
CA CYS A 20 -1.92 4.32 -5.56
C CYS A 20 -2.42 3.03 -6.22
N PHE A 21 -1.51 2.25 -6.77
CA PHE A 21 -1.81 0.93 -7.31
C PHE A 21 -1.23 -0.15 -6.41
N ASP A 22 -1.98 -1.24 -6.22
CA ASP A 22 -1.57 -2.42 -5.44
C ASP A 22 -0.44 -3.21 -6.12
N ASP A 23 -0.30 -3.04 -7.44
CA ASP A 23 0.78 -3.58 -8.26
C ASP A 23 1.88 -2.54 -8.52
N SER A 24 2.10 -1.60 -7.59
CA SER A 24 3.13 -0.58 -7.78
C SER A 24 4.53 -1.17 -7.92
N VAL A 25 5.32 -0.59 -8.83
CA VAL A 25 6.73 -0.95 -9.11
C VAL A 25 7.67 0.26 -9.05
N GLY A 26 7.18 1.39 -8.54
CA GLY A 26 7.90 2.64 -8.55
C GLY A 26 7.01 3.82 -8.17
N ILE A 27 7.63 4.98 -7.98
CA ILE A 27 6.93 6.24 -7.69
C ILE A 27 7.29 7.32 -8.70
N GLY A 28 6.44 8.33 -8.81
CA GLY A 28 6.68 9.47 -9.69
C GLY A 28 6.00 10.74 -9.19
N HIS A 29 6.54 11.87 -9.62
CA HIS A 29 5.94 13.18 -9.40
C HIS A 29 6.50 14.17 -10.42
N TYR A 30 5.63 15.04 -10.90
CA TYR A 30 6.01 16.23 -11.65
C TYR A 30 5.04 17.36 -11.30
N ALA A 31 5.49 18.61 -11.31
CA ALA A 31 4.72 19.70 -10.71
C ALA A 31 3.39 19.99 -11.44
N LEU A 32 3.33 19.77 -12.76
CA LEU A 32 2.20 20.17 -13.60
C LEU A 32 1.84 19.08 -14.62
N PHE A 33 0.55 18.90 -14.89
CA PHE A 33 0.08 18.11 -16.02
C PHE A 33 0.40 18.75 -17.36
N ASP A 34 0.04 18.07 -18.44
CA ASP A 34 0.19 18.61 -19.78
C ASP A 34 -0.60 19.92 -19.91
N ILE A 35 0.08 20.97 -20.36
CA ILE A 35 -0.46 22.34 -20.47
C ILE A 35 -0.63 22.75 -21.93
N HIS A 36 -0.28 21.87 -22.86
CA HIS A 36 -0.25 22.20 -24.28
C HIS A 36 -1.65 22.12 -24.88
N PRO A 37 -2.07 23.12 -25.67
CA PRO A 37 -3.35 23.09 -26.35
C PRO A 37 -3.40 21.95 -27.37
N THR A 38 -4.61 21.44 -27.60
CA THR A 38 -4.88 20.42 -28.62
C THR A 38 -6.24 20.70 -29.27
N ASP A 39 -6.38 20.29 -30.53
CA ASP A 39 -7.62 20.41 -31.30
C ASP A 39 -8.68 19.36 -30.89
N ASN A 40 -8.40 18.52 -29.89
CA ASN A 40 -9.34 17.54 -29.37
C ASN A 40 -10.40 18.22 -28.47
N PRO A 41 -11.69 18.23 -28.85
CA PRO A 41 -12.74 18.90 -28.07
C PRO A 41 -13.02 18.25 -26.71
N ASN A 42 -12.56 17.00 -26.50
CA ASN A 42 -12.67 16.29 -25.22
C ASN A 42 -11.40 16.41 -24.36
N HIS A 43 -10.43 17.24 -24.76
CA HIS A 43 -9.25 17.48 -23.96
C HIS A 43 -9.61 18.23 -22.68
N LEU A 44 -9.04 17.80 -21.55
CA LEU A 44 -9.24 18.48 -20.29
C LEU A 44 -8.56 19.84 -20.34
N ILE A 45 -9.36 20.89 -20.25
CA ILE A 45 -8.90 22.27 -20.09
C ILE A 45 -8.84 22.55 -18.59
N PHE A 46 -7.64 22.78 -18.08
CA PHE A 46 -7.47 23.24 -16.71
C PHE A 46 -7.72 24.75 -16.64
N ASN A 47 -8.66 25.17 -15.79
CA ASN A 47 -9.07 26.57 -15.67
C ASN A 47 -8.26 27.34 -14.61
N SER A 48 -7.40 26.64 -13.87
CA SER A 48 -6.57 27.21 -12.82
C SER A 48 -5.25 26.46 -12.65
N LYS A 49 -4.23 27.13 -12.13
CA LYS A 49 -2.94 26.49 -11.77
C LYS A 49 -3.10 25.39 -10.74
N ASP A 50 -4.13 25.44 -9.90
CA ASP A 50 -4.38 24.43 -8.87
C ASP A 50 -4.95 23.14 -9.46
N GLU A 51 -5.78 23.23 -10.50
CA GLU A 51 -6.27 22.06 -11.24
C GLU A 51 -5.13 21.35 -12.00
N MET A 52 -4.09 22.09 -12.39
CA MET A 52 -2.94 21.57 -13.14
C MET A 52 -1.92 20.82 -12.27
N LYS A 53 -2.01 20.91 -10.94
CA LYS A 53 -1.04 20.29 -10.03
C LYS A 53 -1.21 18.78 -10.00
N CYS A 54 -0.15 18.07 -10.36
CA CYS A 54 -0.06 16.63 -10.17
C CYS A 54 0.41 16.31 -8.74
N LEU A 55 -0.25 15.34 -8.12
CA LEU A 55 0.14 14.80 -6.83
C LEU A 55 1.16 13.67 -7.02
N PRO A 56 2.08 13.45 -6.07
CA PRO A 56 2.94 12.26 -6.08
C PRO A 56 2.14 10.98 -6.24
N PHE A 57 2.61 10.06 -7.07
CA PHE A 57 1.85 8.87 -7.49
C PHE A 57 2.73 7.63 -7.56
N THR A 58 2.09 6.47 -7.74
CA THR A 58 2.76 5.18 -7.96
C THR A 58 2.68 4.76 -9.43
N ILE A 59 3.71 4.08 -9.93
CA ILE A 59 3.77 3.47 -11.26
C ILE A 59 3.19 2.04 -11.16
N ALA A 60 2.18 1.71 -11.97
CA ALA A 60 1.55 0.39 -11.98
C ALA A 60 2.31 -0.60 -12.88
N LEU A 61 2.56 -1.81 -12.38
CA LEU A 61 3.14 -2.90 -13.17
C LEU A 61 2.32 -3.19 -14.43
N LYS A 62 0.98 -3.23 -14.31
CA LYS A 62 0.09 -3.48 -15.45
C LYS A 62 0.18 -2.42 -16.55
N ALA A 63 0.67 -1.21 -16.28
CA ALA A 63 0.91 -0.22 -17.33
C ALA A 63 2.12 -0.58 -18.22
N MET A 64 3.00 -1.45 -17.73
CA MET A 64 4.20 -1.91 -18.42
C MET A 64 3.97 -3.19 -19.23
N VAL A 65 2.82 -3.86 -19.07
CA VAL A 65 2.54 -5.16 -19.69
C VAL A 65 1.38 -5.06 -20.70
N PRO A 66 1.59 -5.36 -21.99
CA PRO A 66 0.55 -5.33 -23.00
C PRO A 66 -0.59 -6.35 -22.78
N PHE A 67 -1.78 -6.05 -23.32
CA PHE A 67 -2.98 -6.89 -23.19
C PHE A 67 -3.02 -8.10 -24.13
N ASP A 68 -2.26 -8.13 -25.21
CA ASP A 68 -2.37 -9.15 -26.26
C ASP A 68 -1.01 -9.50 -26.90
N THR A 69 0.07 -8.92 -26.38
CA THR A 69 1.44 -9.16 -26.86
C THR A 69 2.28 -9.71 -25.73
N ASP A 70 2.69 -10.97 -25.87
CA ASP A 70 3.54 -11.64 -24.89
C ASP A 70 5.03 -11.31 -25.12
N ASN A 71 5.86 -11.54 -24.11
CA ASN A 71 7.31 -11.30 -24.13
C ASN A 71 7.72 -9.84 -24.45
N LEU A 72 6.81 -8.89 -24.24
CA LEU A 72 7.07 -7.47 -24.41
C LEU A 72 6.88 -6.75 -23.07
N ILE A 73 7.88 -5.97 -22.67
CA ILE A 73 7.81 -5.03 -21.55
C ILE A 73 7.84 -3.63 -22.12
N LEU A 74 6.81 -2.84 -21.86
CA LEU A 74 6.80 -1.43 -22.15
C LEU A 74 7.61 -0.71 -21.07
N SER A 75 8.54 0.13 -21.48
CA SER A 75 9.44 0.84 -20.58
C SER A 75 9.58 2.32 -20.96
N ALA A 76 10.08 3.13 -20.03
CA ALA A 76 10.18 4.58 -20.14
C ALA A 76 8.89 5.23 -20.70
N LYS A 77 8.98 5.87 -21.87
CA LYS A 77 7.90 6.63 -22.52
C LYS A 77 6.82 5.77 -23.16
N SER A 78 7.01 4.45 -23.23
CA SER A 78 6.14 3.55 -23.99
C SER A 78 5.05 2.90 -23.16
N ILE A 79 5.02 3.12 -21.84
CA ILE A 79 4.01 2.52 -20.96
C ILE A 79 2.59 3.01 -21.29
N GLY A 80 1.61 2.18 -20.99
CA GLY A 80 0.21 2.51 -21.17
C GLY A 80 -0.20 3.70 -20.30
N THR A 81 -0.35 4.86 -20.93
CA THR A 81 -0.82 6.09 -20.28
C THR A 81 -1.98 6.71 -21.04
N THR A 82 -2.62 7.66 -20.41
CA THR A 82 -3.56 8.55 -21.08
C THR A 82 -2.82 9.81 -21.52
N HIS A 83 -3.31 10.52 -22.54
CA HIS A 83 -2.68 11.75 -23.04
C HIS A 83 -2.26 12.71 -21.91
N LEU A 84 -3.12 12.90 -20.91
CA LEU A 84 -2.89 13.85 -19.82
C LEU A 84 -1.85 13.37 -18.81
N THR A 85 -1.82 12.08 -18.51
CA THR A 85 -0.84 11.53 -17.56
C THR A 85 0.50 11.28 -18.23
N ASN A 86 0.53 11.15 -19.56
CA ASN A 86 1.75 10.92 -20.31
C ASN A 86 2.82 11.97 -20.00
N SER A 87 2.43 13.25 -19.84
CA SER A 87 3.35 14.35 -19.52
C SER A 87 4.10 14.17 -18.20
N VAL A 88 3.48 13.57 -17.17
CA VAL A 88 4.11 13.35 -15.87
C VAL A 88 4.92 12.05 -15.83
N TYR A 89 4.56 11.05 -16.65
CA TYR A 89 5.34 9.81 -16.78
C TYR A 89 6.58 9.96 -17.66
N ARG A 90 6.58 10.90 -18.62
CA ARG A 90 7.74 11.21 -19.50
C ARG A 90 8.79 12.15 -18.88
N MET A 91 8.80 12.26 -17.56
CA MET A 91 9.81 13.04 -16.85
C MET A 91 10.99 12.15 -16.53
N HIS A 92 12.22 12.64 -16.72
CA HIS A 92 13.44 11.84 -16.63
C HIS A 92 13.50 10.90 -15.42
N ALA A 93 13.21 11.41 -14.21
CA ALA A 93 13.23 10.59 -13.00
C ALA A 93 12.18 9.45 -13.02
N VAL A 94 11.00 9.73 -13.57
CA VAL A 94 9.92 8.73 -13.70
C VAL A 94 10.25 7.73 -14.79
N GLU A 95 10.84 8.16 -15.91
CA GLU A 95 11.31 7.29 -16.98
C GLU A 95 12.40 6.33 -16.51
N TRP A 96 13.33 6.81 -15.68
CA TRP A 96 14.37 5.98 -15.09
C TRP A 96 13.77 4.95 -14.13
N ALA A 97 12.83 5.34 -13.28
CA ALA A 97 12.12 4.40 -12.40
C ALA A 97 11.38 3.31 -13.18
N ILE A 98 10.68 3.68 -14.28
CA ILE A 98 10.04 2.70 -15.18
C ILE A 98 11.09 1.80 -15.85
N GLY A 99 12.21 2.38 -16.29
CA GLY A 99 13.36 1.67 -16.87
C GLY A 99 13.93 0.60 -15.95
N GLU A 100 14.23 1.01 -14.72
CA GLU A 100 14.74 0.16 -13.64
C GLU A 100 13.77 -0.97 -13.31
N ALA A 101 12.49 -0.64 -13.08
CA ALA A 101 11.45 -1.64 -12.87
C ALA A 101 11.34 -2.62 -14.05
N GLY A 102 11.48 -2.14 -15.29
CA GLY A 102 11.40 -2.97 -16.49
C GLY A 102 12.56 -3.96 -16.62
N GLY A 103 13.78 -3.52 -16.29
CA GLY A 103 14.95 -4.38 -16.24
C GLY A 103 14.83 -5.47 -15.17
N HIS A 104 14.39 -5.09 -13.96
CA HIS A 104 14.13 -6.05 -12.89
C HIS A 104 13.00 -7.03 -13.26
N LEU A 105 11.94 -6.57 -13.92
CA LEU A 105 10.82 -7.41 -14.35
C LEU A 105 11.29 -8.47 -15.36
N ALA A 106 12.12 -8.09 -16.33
CA ALA A 106 12.70 -9.02 -17.29
C ALA A 106 13.55 -10.10 -16.60
N ALA A 107 14.44 -9.70 -15.70
CA ALA A 107 15.30 -10.63 -14.96
C ALA A 107 14.48 -11.56 -14.05
N PHE A 108 13.47 -11.02 -13.37
CA PHE A 108 12.58 -11.78 -12.49
C PHE A 108 11.76 -12.81 -13.26
N ALA A 109 11.19 -12.44 -14.41
CA ALA A 109 10.47 -13.35 -15.30
C ALA A 109 11.33 -14.54 -15.75
N LEU A 110 12.59 -14.28 -16.13
CA LEU A 110 13.54 -15.33 -16.50
C LEU A 110 13.87 -16.26 -15.32
N ASN A 111 14.09 -15.70 -14.13
CA ASN A 111 14.45 -16.48 -12.94
C ASN A 111 13.30 -17.35 -12.43
N GLU A 112 12.07 -16.83 -12.47
CA GLU A 112 10.88 -17.56 -12.05
C GLU A 112 10.35 -18.51 -13.15
N GLY A 113 10.86 -18.40 -14.39
CA GLY A 113 10.43 -19.21 -15.52
C GLY A 113 8.98 -18.95 -15.95
N VAL A 114 8.49 -17.72 -15.76
CA VAL A 114 7.11 -17.31 -16.07
C VAL A 114 7.11 -16.06 -16.94
N ASP A 115 6.05 -15.87 -17.73
CA ASP A 115 5.90 -14.67 -18.53
C ASP A 115 5.50 -13.45 -17.67
N VAL A 116 5.78 -12.25 -18.20
CA VAL A 116 5.54 -10.97 -17.49
C VAL A 116 4.07 -10.69 -17.21
N ARG A 117 3.14 -11.23 -18.00
CA ARG A 117 1.70 -11.07 -17.81
C ARG A 117 1.18 -11.94 -16.67
N THR A 118 1.72 -13.15 -16.54
CA THR A 118 1.48 -14.00 -15.36
C THR A 118 1.95 -13.30 -14.10
N ILE A 119 3.11 -12.64 -14.11
CA ILE A 119 3.58 -11.82 -12.97
C ILE A 119 2.60 -10.68 -12.69
N ALA A 120 2.15 -9.93 -13.71
CA ALA A 120 1.27 -8.77 -13.54
C ALA A 120 -0.18 -9.10 -13.11
N THR A 121 -0.57 -10.37 -13.12
CA THR A 121 -1.94 -10.83 -12.78
C THR A 121 -1.99 -11.77 -11.59
N ASN A 122 -0.85 -12.29 -11.13
CA ASN A 122 -0.78 -13.18 -9.98
C ASN A 122 -0.30 -12.44 -8.73
N LYS A 123 -1.18 -12.31 -7.73
CA LYS A 123 -0.88 -11.56 -6.49
C LYS A 123 0.36 -12.03 -5.75
N ARG A 124 0.62 -13.34 -5.72
CA ARG A 124 1.84 -13.90 -5.11
C ARG A 124 3.09 -13.44 -5.85
N LEU A 125 3.09 -13.50 -7.18
CA LEU A 125 4.23 -13.06 -7.99
C LEU A 125 4.43 -11.55 -7.92
N ILE A 126 3.35 -10.75 -7.85
CA ILE A 126 3.43 -9.29 -7.62
C ILE A 126 4.18 -9.02 -6.32
N TYR A 127 3.82 -9.66 -5.20
CA TYR A 127 4.51 -9.42 -3.94
C TYR A 127 5.96 -9.90 -3.95
N LYS A 128 6.26 -11.06 -4.56
CA LYS A 128 7.65 -11.50 -4.73
C LYS A 128 8.46 -10.49 -5.54
N PHE A 129 7.88 -9.95 -6.61
CA PHE A 129 8.53 -8.94 -7.43
C PHE A 129 8.73 -7.61 -6.70
N GLN A 130 7.72 -7.14 -5.98
CA GLN A 130 7.81 -5.95 -5.12
C GLN A 130 8.88 -6.11 -4.03
N GLY A 131 8.99 -7.30 -3.42
CA GLY A 131 10.08 -7.65 -2.50
C GLY A 131 11.46 -7.55 -3.14
N LEU A 132 11.63 -8.07 -4.37
CA LEU A 132 12.87 -7.89 -5.13
C LEU A 132 13.20 -6.39 -5.31
N LEU A 133 12.23 -5.57 -5.72
CA LEU A 133 12.44 -4.14 -5.94
C LEU A 133 12.85 -3.43 -4.65
N THR A 134 12.12 -3.66 -3.54
CA THR A 134 12.41 -2.99 -2.28
C THR A 134 13.73 -3.43 -1.64
N ARG A 135 14.15 -4.69 -1.84
CA ARG A 135 15.49 -5.14 -1.41
C ARG A 135 16.62 -4.49 -2.20
N ASN A 136 16.33 -4.02 -3.42
CA ASN A 136 17.20 -3.15 -4.20
C ASN A 136 16.94 -1.66 -3.93
N GLN A 137 16.26 -1.32 -2.81
CA GLN A 137 16.00 0.05 -2.37
C GLN A 137 15.14 0.89 -3.32
N ILE A 138 14.36 0.24 -4.18
CA ILE A 138 13.44 0.89 -5.10
C ILE A 138 12.12 1.20 -4.37
N PRO A 139 11.71 2.47 -4.27
CA PRO A 139 10.48 2.85 -3.58
C PRO A 139 9.24 2.52 -4.42
N LEU A 140 8.25 1.90 -3.76
CA LEU A 140 6.96 1.55 -4.36
C LEU A 140 5.84 2.50 -3.91
N PHE A 141 6.08 3.25 -2.84
CA PHE A 141 5.11 4.11 -2.20
C PHE A 141 5.79 5.35 -1.63
N TRP A 142 5.23 6.51 -1.97
CA TRP A 142 5.87 7.79 -1.66
C TRP A 142 5.72 8.16 -0.19
N TYR A 143 6.79 8.08 0.59
CA TYR A 143 6.89 8.64 1.94
C TYR A 143 8.08 9.60 2.05
N ASN A 144 7.87 10.74 2.70
CA ASN A 144 8.88 11.79 2.85
C ASN A 144 9.79 11.58 4.07
N ASP A 145 9.49 10.60 4.93
CA ASP A 145 10.16 10.35 6.21
C ASP A 145 10.65 8.90 6.36
N ILE A 146 10.79 8.19 5.23
CA ILE A 146 11.38 6.84 5.16
C ILE A 146 12.52 6.88 4.15
N ALA A 147 13.74 6.69 4.63
CA ALA A 147 14.91 6.62 3.77
C ALA A 147 14.93 5.29 2.99
N HIS A 148 15.58 5.29 1.83
CA HIS A 148 15.69 4.10 0.96
C HIS A 148 16.51 2.97 1.61
N ASP A 149 17.40 3.32 2.55
CA ASP A 149 18.21 2.41 3.35
C ASP A 149 17.63 2.17 4.76
N ASP A 150 16.39 2.58 5.03
CA ASP A 150 15.71 2.26 6.29
C ASP A 150 15.65 0.73 6.47
N PRO A 151 16.00 0.19 7.64
CA PRO A 151 15.99 -1.26 7.86
C PRO A 151 14.60 -1.90 7.67
N ASP A 152 13.54 -1.09 7.78
CA ASP A 152 12.16 -1.54 7.62
C ASP A 152 11.58 -1.18 6.24
N PHE A 153 12.42 -0.70 5.31
CA PHE A 153 11.99 -0.17 4.01
C PHE A 153 11.09 -1.16 3.26
N GLU A 154 11.52 -2.42 3.10
CA GLU A 154 10.75 -3.47 2.43
C GLU A 154 9.38 -3.68 3.09
N ALA A 155 9.34 -3.87 4.40
CA ALA A 155 8.10 -4.11 5.14
C ALA A 155 7.13 -2.91 5.03
N ILE A 156 7.64 -1.69 5.18
CA ILE A 156 6.86 -0.45 5.12
C ILE A 156 6.31 -0.23 3.70
N GLN A 157 7.15 -0.38 2.67
CA GLN A 157 6.78 -0.14 1.28
C GLN A 157 5.73 -1.16 0.81
N ILE A 158 5.94 -2.46 1.06
CA ILE A 158 5.01 -3.51 0.62
C ILE A 158 3.67 -3.38 1.34
N LEU A 159 3.65 -3.18 2.66
CA LEU A 159 2.39 -3.05 3.39
C LEU A 159 1.63 -1.77 3.04
N ALA A 160 2.33 -0.70 2.68
CA ALA A 160 1.69 0.51 2.20
C ALA A 160 1.06 0.31 0.81
N VAL A 161 1.75 -0.33 -0.11
CA VAL A 161 1.22 -0.68 -1.45
C VAL A 161 0.04 -1.64 -1.34
N ALA A 162 0.13 -2.65 -0.48
CA ALA A 162 -0.93 -3.61 -0.20
C ALA A 162 -2.16 -2.98 0.50
N GLY A 163 -2.07 -1.74 0.98
CA GLY A 163 -3.16 -1.07 1.70
C GLY A 163 -3.41 -1.61 3.11
N ILE A 164 -2.40 -2.25 3.71
CA ILE A 164 -2.49 -2.88 5.03
C ILE A 164 -2.03 -1.90 6.11
N VAL A 165 -0.84 -1.32 5.95
CA VAL A 165 -0.31 -0.27 6.83
C VAL A 165 0.00 0.95 5.96
N ARG A 166 -1.05 1.69 5.62
CA ARG A 166 -0.98 2.88 4.78
C ARG A 166 -1.36 4.11 5.59
N THR A 167 -0.52 5.15 5.50
CA THR A 167 -0.89 6.47 6.02
C THR A 167 -1.41 7.33 4.87
N GLU A 168 -2.64 7.82 5.04
CA GLU A 168 -3.26 8.81 4.16
C GLU A 168 -3.45 10.12 4.94
N ASN A 169 -3.02 11.22 4.35
CA ASN A 169 -3.15 12.54 4.94
C ASN A 169 -3.31 13.59 3.83
N TYR A 170 -4.03 14.65 4.16
CA TYR A 170 -4.38 15.75 3.26
C TYR A 170 -3.17 16.66 2.98
N ASN A 171 -2.25 16.76 3.94
CA ASN A 171 -1.22 17.80 4.01
C ASN A 171 0.21 17.27 3.87
N HIS A 172 0.47 16.00 4.19
CA HIS A 172 1.82 15.44 4.15
C HIS A 172 1.85 13.96 3.75
N LEU A 173 3.03 13.50 3.34
CA LEU A 173 3.31 12.12 2.92
C LEU A 173 4.19 11.43 3.95
N TYR A 174 3.84 11.51 5.23
CA TYR A 174 4.64 10.89 6.31
C TYR A 174 4.05 9.56 6.73
N PHE A 175 4.91 8.56 6.87
CA PHE A 175 4.59 7.27 7.47
C PHE A 175 4.56 7.37 9.00
N LEU A 176 5.44 8.19 9.59
CA LEU A 176 5.68 8.35 11.02
C LEU A 176 6.11 7.04 11.69
N PRO A 177 7.30 6.48 11.39
CA PRO A 177 7.69 5.14 11.81
C PRO A 177 7.64 4.93 13.32
N GLU A 178 8.05 5.94 14.10
CA GLU A 178 8.08 5.93 15.56
C GLU A 178 6.73 6.23 16.22
N GLY A 179 5.73 6.67 15.44
CA GLY A 179 4.41 6.98 15.97
C GLY A 179 3.70 5.72 16.48
N THR A 180 3.05 5.82 17.63
CA THR A 180 2.26 4.72 18.18
C THR A 180 0.97 4.52 17.38
N VAL A 181 0.45 3.29 17.40
CA VAL A 181 -0.80 2.92 16.72
C VAL A 181 -1.87 2.57 17.74
N ASN A 182 -3.11 2.97 17.44
CA ASN A 182 -4.26 2.63 18.28
C ASN A 182 -4.86 1.27 17.89
N ARG A 183 -5.74 0.76 18.77
CA ARG A 183 -6.41 -0.54 18.59
C ARG A 183 -7.24 -0.63 17.32
N ALA A 184 -7.86 0.48 16.89
CA ALA A 184 -8.62 0.53 15.64
C ALA A 184 -7.74 0.31 14.41
N VAL A 185 -6.59 0.99 14.33
CA VAL A 185 -5.63 0.83 13.23
C VAL A 185 -5.09 -0.60 13.18
N VAL A 186 -4.71 -1.17 14.33
CA VAL A 186 -4.26 -2.57 14.40
C VAL A 186 -5.35 -3.53 13.91
N SER A 187 -6.62 -3.29 14.28
CA SER A 187 -7.73 -4.15 13.88
C SER A 187 -7.92 -4.16 12.35
N VAL A 188 -7.91 -2.98 11.72
CA VAL A 188 -7.99 -2.85 10.26
C VAL A 188 -6.81 -3.54 9.58
N ALA A 189 -5.59 -3.30 10.05
CA ALA A 189 -4.38 -3.86 9.46
C ALA A 189 -4.36 -5.40 9.56
N VAL A 190 -4.77 -5.97 10.69
CA VAL A 190 -4.85 -7.43 10.89
C VAL A 190 -5.93 -8.04 9.99
N VAL A 191 -7.12 -7.46 9.92
CA VAL A 191 -8.19 -7.97 9.03
C VAL A 191 -7.73 -7.94 7.57
N ASN A 192 -7.07 -6.87 7.14
CA ASN A 192 -6.58 -6.71 5.78
C ASN A 192 -5.45 -7.69 5.45
N VAL A 193 -4.44 -7.86 6.31
CA VAL A 193 -3.36 -8.84 6.06
C VAL A 193 -3.92 -10.26 6.07
N MET A 194 -4.88 -10.56 6.95
CA MET A 194 -5.46 -11.89 7.03
C MET A 194 -6.39 -12.22 5.85
N GLY A 195 -6.76 -11.21 5.05
CA GLY A 195 -7.67 -11.38 3.91
C GLY A 195 -9.07 -11.82 4.35
N PHE A 196 -9.50 -11.43 5.57
CA PHE A 196 -10.82 -11.82 6.06
C PHE A 196 -11.93 -11.08 5.32
N GLU A 197 -13.03 -11.78 5.08
CA GLU A 197 -14.27 -11.15 4.65
C GLU A 197 -14.82 -10.27 5.78
N MET A 198 -14.99 -8.99 5.47
CA MET A 198 -15.44 -8.00 6.45
C MET A 198 -16.94 -8.10 6.70
N LEU A 199 -17.31 -8.41 7.94
CA LEU A 199 -18.69 -8.36 8.43
C LEU A 199 -19.19 -6.91 8.52
N ASN A 200 -20.51 -6.74 8.45
CA ASN A 200 -21.18 -5.45 8.63
C ASN A 200 -22.52 -5.67 9.34
N PRO A 201 -22.51 -6.08 10.62
CA PRO A 201 -23.74 -6.37 11.36
C PRO A 201 -24.65 -5.14 11.46
N GLU A 202 -25.95 -5.38 11.69
CA GLU A 202 -26.90 -4.28 11.82
C GLU A 202 -26.67 -3.46 13.09
N PHE A 203 -26.41 -4.17 14.20
CA PHE A 203 -26.21 -3.61 15.53
C PHE A 203 -24.74 -3.72 15.94
N PRO A 204 -24.10 -2.62 16.40
CA PRO A 204 -22.74 -2.66 16.93
C PRO A 204 -22.61 -3.58 18.16
N THR A 205 -21.54 -4.37 18.20
CA THR A 205 -21.14 -5.14 19.38
C THR A 205 -20.61 -4.23 20.49
N PHE A 206 -19.95 -3.12 20.12
CA PHE A 206 -19.35 -2.17 21.06
C PHE A 206 -19.99 -0.78 20.98
N LEU A 207 -20.26 -0.18 22.14
CA LEU A 207 -20.95 1.11 22.28
C LEU A 207 -20.15 2.30 21.75
N ASP A 208 -18.81 2.21 21.77
CA ASP A 208 -17.88 3.24 21.33
C ASP A 208 -17.35 3.04 19.89
N VAL A 209 -17.93 2.10 19.15
CA VAL A 209 -17.60 1.84 17.75
C VAL A 209 -18.89 1.89 16.90
N PRO A 210 -19.41 3.10 16.60
CA PRO A 210 -20.58 3.26 15.73
C PRO A 210 -20.27 2.81 14.30
N LYS A 211 -21.31 2.59 13.47
CA LYS A 211 -21.17 2.01 12.12
C LYS A 211 -20.36 2.89 11.18
N GLU A 212 -20.37 4.19 11.42
CA GLU A 212 -19.65 5.21 10.67
C GLU A 212 -18.15 5.24 11.02
N HIS A 213 -17.73 4.56 12.11
CA HIS A 213 -16.33 4.48 12.49
C HIS A 213 -15.54 3.69 11.43
N PHE A 214 -14.41 4.23 10.97
CA PHE A 214 -13.63 3.62 9.88
C PHE A 214 -13.20 2.16 10.14
N ALA A 215 -12.98 1.80 11.41
CA ALA A 215 -12.61 0.45 11.82
C ALA A 215 -13.79 -0.46 12.20
N TYR A 216 -15.04 0.01 12.10
CA TYR A 216 -16.24 -0.71 12.55
C TYR A 216 -16.27 -2.15 12.03
N ARG A 217 -16.23 -2.32 10.70
CA ARG A 217 -16.29 -3.63 10.06
C ARG A 217 -15.15 -4.55 10.47
N ALA A 218 -13.94 -4.01 10.61
CA ALA A 218 -12.78 -4.79 11.02
C ALA A 218 -12.92 -5.28 12.47
N ILE A 219 -13.33 -4.40 13.39
CA ILE A 219 -13.53 -4.72 14.81
C ILE A 219 -14.65 -5.75 14.97
N GLU A 220 -15.79 -5.59 14.28
CA GLU A 220 -16.89 -6.55 14.30
C GLU A 220 -16.47 -7.92 13.75
N THR A 221 -15.68 -7.93 12.67
CA THR A 221 -15.15 -9.16 12.08
C THR A 221 -14.24 -9.90 13.07
N MET A 222 -13.35 -9.17 13.76
CA MET A 222 -12.46 -9.75 14.75
C MET A 222 -13.20 -10.23 16.00
N ALA A 223 -14.23 -9.52 16.44
CA ALA A 223 -15.07 -9.92 17.57
C ALA A 223 -15.86 -11.20 17.27
N ALA A 224 -16.50 -11.27 16.09
CA ALA A 224 -17.22 -12.46 15.65
C ALA A 224 -16.32 -13.70 15.49
N LYS A 225 -15.04 -13.50 15.17
CA LYS A 225 -14.02 -14.56 15.11
C LYS A 225 -13.40 -14.91 16.47
N GLY A 226 -13.79 -14.21 17.55
CA GLY A 226 -13.22 -14.43 18.88
C GLY A 226 -11.76 -13.98 19.03
N ILE A 227 -11.29 -13.10 18.14
CA ILE A 227 -9.92 -12.54 18.16
C ILE A 227 -9.82 -11.41 19.19
N VAL A 228 -10.90 -10.63 19.37
CA VAL A 228 -10.97 -9.53 20.33
C VAL A 228 -12.28 -9.56 21.12
N SER A 229 -12.24 -9.07 22.37
CA SER A 229 -13.42 -9.05 23.27
C SER A 229 -13.72 -7.66 23.87
N GLY A 230 -13.00 -6.61 23.45
CA GLY A 230 -13.09 -5.27 24.01
C GLY A 230 -12.36 -5.11 25.35
N VAL A 231 -12.72 -4.07 26.12
CA VAL A 231 -12.13 -3.71 27.43
C VAL A 231 -13.11 -3.84 28.61
N GLY A 232 -14.29 -4.41 28.36
CA GLY A 232 -15.38 -4.56 29.34
C GLY A 232 -16.49 -3.53 29.17
N ASN A 233 -17.63 -3.75 29.86
CA ASN A 233 -18.81 -2.87 29.85
C ASN A 233 -19.39 -2.52 28.46
N GLY A 234 -19.15 -3.37 27.45
CA GLY A 234 -19.57 -3.11 26.07
C GLY A 234 -18.69 -2.13 25.30
N TYR A 235 -17.46 -1.84 25.75
CA TYR A 235 -16.53 -0.93 25.08
C TYR A 235 -15.35 -1.66 24.43
N PHE A 236 -14.86 -1.13 23.31
CA PHE A 236 -13.65 -1.60 22.63
C PHE A 236 -12.40 -0.75 22.91
N ALA A 237 -12.59 0.54 23.20
CA ALA A 237 -11.57 1.57 23.31
C ALA A 237 -10.73 1.75 22.02
N PRO A 238 -11.32 2.10 20.87
CA PRO A 238 -10.63 2.12 19.57
C PRO A 238 -9.43 3.08 19.51
N ASN A 239 -9.49 4.18 20.27
CA ASN A 239 -8.46 5.22 20.30
C ASN A 239 -7.33 4.94 21.29
N LEU A 240 -7.46 3.93 22.15
CA LEU A 240 -6.40 3.55 23.07
C LEU A 240 -5.22 2.96 22.28
N GLN A 241 -4.01 3.29 22.71
CA GLN A 241 -2.78 2.75 22.12
C GLN A 241 -2.76 1.22 22.27
N CYS A 242 -2.34 0.53 21.22
CA CYS A 242 -2.12 -0.91 21.26
C CYS A 242 -0.71 -1.19 21.77
N THR A 243 -0.53 -2.22 22.60
CA THR A 243 0.81 -2.67 23.04
C THR A 243 1.35 -3.77 22.13
N ARG A 244 2.66 -4.03 22.18
CA ARG A 244 3.27 -5.12 21.38
C ARG A 244 2.73 -6.49 21.76
N GLU A 245 2.55 -6.77 23.05
CA GLU A 245 1.90 -7.99 23.53
C GLU A 245 0.43 -8.13 23.07
N GLN A 246 -0.31 -7.02 22.96
CA GLN A 246 -1.68 -7.06 22.43
C GLN A 246 -1.68 -7.43 20.95
N LEU A 247 -0.75 -6.89 20.16
CA LEU A 247 -0.58 -7.32 18.77
C LEU A 247 -0.22 -8.81 18.68
N ALA A 248 0.68 -9.28 19.53
CA ALA A 248 1.09 -10.68 19.59
C ALA A 248 -0.12 -11.60 19.86
N PHE A 249 -0.96 -11.25 20.84
CA PHE A 249 -2.19 -11.98 21.13
C PHE A 249 -3.16 -11.95 19.95
N ILE A 250 -3.37 -10.77 19.34
CA ILE A 250 -4.27 -10.62 18.19
C ILE A 250 -3.81 -11.47 17.01
N VAL A 251 -2.52 -11.43 16.65
CA VAL A 251 -1.96 -12.22 15.55
C VAL A 251 -2.03 -13.71 15.84
N GLY A 252 -1.69 -14.14 17.06
CA GLY A 252 -1.80 -15.54 17.47
C GLY A 252 -3.24 -16.07 17.49
N LYS A 253 -4.23 -15.18 17.68
CA LYS A 253 -5.65 -15.53 17.58
C LYS A 253 -6.20 -15.45 16.16
N SER A 254 -5.53 -14.73 15.25
CA SER A 254 -6.02 -14.56 13.88
C SER A 254 -5.64 -15.72 12.95
N GLY A 255 -4.63 -16.51 13.28
CA GLY A 255 -4.24 -17.68 12.48
C GLY A 255 -3.25 -18.58 13.22
N ASP A 256 -2.82 -19.65 12.54
CA ASP A 256 -1.84 -20.58 13.08
C ASP A 256 -0.41 -20.04 12.84
N PHE A 257 0.02 -19.14 13.73
CA PHE A 257 1.35 -18.52 13.69
C PHE A 257 2.12 -18.84 14.96
N ASP A 258 3.40 -19.22 14.82
CA ASP A 258 4.34 -19.17 15.94
C ASP A 258 4.69 -17.70 16.22
N VAL A 259 3.98 -17.12 17.18
CA VAL A 259 4.13 -15.72 17.57
C VAL A 259 5.54 -15.43 18.10
N PHE A 260 6.18 -16.36 18.80
CA PHE A 260 7.54 -16.17 19.32
C PHE A 260 8.55 -16.13 18.18
N GLN A 261 8.44 -17.05 17.22
CA GLN A 261 9.28 -17.05 16.03
C GLN A 261 9.05 -15.78 15.20
N LEU A 262 7.80 -15.35 15.05
CA LEU A 262 7.43 -14.18 14.26
C LEU A 262 8.01 -12.90 14.88
N PHE A 263 7.81 -12.67 16.18
CA PHE A 263 8.40 -11.51 16.86
C PHE A 263 9.93 -11.57 16.90
N GLY A 264 10.51 -12.74 17.19
CA GLY A 264 11.96 -12.94 17.22
C GLY A 264 12.63 -12.63 15.87
N THR A 265 12.10 -13.17 14.77
CA THR A 265 12.65 -12.95 13.42
C THR A 265 12.46 -11.50 12.97
N SER A 266 11.34 -10.86 13.35
CA SER A 266 11.10 -9.43 13.05
C SER A 266 12.03 -8.48 13.81
N GLY A 267 12.70 -8.94 14.88
CA GLY A 267 13.44 -8.07 15.80
C GLY A 267 12.54 -7.12 16.61
N THR A 268 11.25 -7.43 16.74
CA THR A 268 10.30 -6.66 17.55
C THR A 268 10.20 -7.25 18.96
N PRO A 269 10.47 -6.48 20.03
CA PRO A 269 10.35 -6.98 21.39
C PRO A 269 8.91 -7.41 21.73
N LEU A 270 8.78 -8.49 22.49
CA LEU A 270 7.50 -8.95 23.02
C LEU A 270 7.34 -8.44 24.46
N ASP A 271 6.76 -7.26 24.63
CA ASP A 271 6.55 -6.60 25.91
C ASP A 271 5.25 -5.75 25.92
N ALA A 272 4.95 -5.15 27.07
CA ALA A 272 3.78 -4.30 27.26
C ALA A 272 3.96 -2.85 26.78
N GLN A 273 5.06 -2.52 26.07
CA GLN A 273 5.27 -1.15 25.59
C GLN A 273 4.32 -0.81 24.43
N PRO A 274 4.04 0.49 24.22
CA PRO A 274 3.25 0.93 23.07
C PRO A 274 3.85 0.46 21.74
N LEU A 275 3.00 -0.11 20.89
CA LEU A 275 3.35 -0.57 19.56
C LEU A 275 3.60 0.61 18.63
N LYS A 276 4.76 0.62 17.98
CA LYS A 276 5.09 1.60 16.93
C LYS A 276 4.60 1.14 15.57
N ARG A 277 4.36 2.08 14.66
CA ARG A 277 3.88 1.77 13.31
C ARG A 277 4.87 0.95 12.48
N ARG A 278 6.18 1.18 12.65
CA ARG A 278 7.21 0.33 12.01
C ARG A 278 7.19 -1.10 12.54
N GLU A 279 6.99 -1.28 13.84
CA GLU A 279 6.91 -2.60 14.47
C GLU A 279 5.68 -3.36 14.00
N LEU A 280 4.52 -2.68 13.90
CA LEU A 280 3.33 -3.23 13.25
C LEU A 280 3.66 -3.70 11.82
N SER A 281 4.43 -2.91 11.07
CA SER A 281 4.80 -3.24 9.70
C SER A 281 5.70 -4.46 9.61
N ARG A 282 6.72 -4.58 10.47
CA ARG A 282 7.59 -5.77 10.51
C ARG A 282 6.77 -7.05 10.75
N ILE A 283 5.90 -7.02 11.77
CA ILE A 283 5.09 -8.17 12.17
C ILE A 283 4.11 -8.56 11.07
N LEU A 284 3.33 -7.61 10.56
CA LEU A 284 2.35 -7.93 9.51
C LEU A 284 3.01 -8.27 8.17
N TYR A 285 4.23 -7.77 7.91
CA TYR A 285 4.98 -8.19 6.73
C TYR A 285 5.36 -9.66 6.82
N MET A 286 5.80 -10.14 7.98
CA MET A 286 6.05 -11.56 8.20
C MET A 286 4.79 -12.42 8.00
N VAL A 287 3.63 -11.96 8.49
CA VAL A 287 2.35 -12.62 8.25
C VAL A 287 2.06 -12.71 6.74
N LEU A 288 2.22 -11.59 6.01
CA LEU A 288 2.03 -11.54 4.57
C LEU A 288 2.97 -12.50 3.84
N ARG A 289 4.24 -12.53 4.23
CA ARG A 289 5.25 -13.42 3.65
C ARG A 289 4.88 -14.89 3.82
N SER A 290 4.41 -15.28 5.00
CA SER A 290 3.96 -16.64 5.28
C SER A 290 2.78 -17.04 4.38
N GLN A 291 1.79 -16.16 4.24
CA GLN A 291 0.60 -16.44 3.43
C GLN A 291 0.88 -16.55 1.93
N TYR A 292 1.75 -15.70 1.40
CA TYR A 292 2.04 -15.65 -0.03
C TYR A 292 3.33 -16.40 -0.41
N GLY A 293 4.00 -17.06 0.54
CA GLY A 293 5.26 -17.77 0.29
C GLY A 293 6.30 -16.86 -0.38
N ILE A 294 6.55 -15.71 0.26
CA ILE A 294 7.56 -14.71 -0.13
C ILE A 294 8.82 -14.98 0.69
N ASP A 295 9.91 -15.33 0.01
CA ASP A 295 11.23 -15.61 0.59
C ASP A 295 12.09 -14.35 0.79
#